data_AF-A0A844MJU0-F1
#
_entry.id   AF-A0A844MJU0-F1
#
_cell.length_a   1.000
_cell.length_b   1.000
_cell.length_c   1.000
_cell.angle_alpha   90.00
_cell.angle_beta   90.00
_cell.angle_gamma   90.00
#
_symmetry.space_group_name_H-M   'P 1'
#
loop_
_entity.id
_entity.type
_entity.pdbx_description
1 polymer ?
#
loop_
_entity_poly.entity_id
_entity_poly.type
_entity_poly.pdbx_seq_one_letter_code
_entity_poly.pdbx_strand_id
1 'polypeptide(L)' 'MKDDNLPDRLLELMSDGGWHSTEELVEKISHRFSATMHTLKKKRGCKFEKRRVHAQQYEYRLEIESKAIA' A
#
# COMPACT_ATOMS: atom_id res chain seq x y z
N MET A 1 -12.36 -17.91 4.35
CA MET A 1 -12.65 -16.46 4.29
C MET A 1 -12.03 -15.93 3.01
N LYS A 2 -12.78 -15.12 2.27
CA LYS A 2 -12.59 -14.86 0.83
C LYS A 2 -11.24 -14.19 0.51
N ASP A 3 -10.46 -14.79 -0.38
CA ASP A 3 -9.29 -14.20 -1.04
C ASP A 3 -9.66 -13.08 -2.04
N ASP A 4 -10.95 -12.76 -2.16
CA ASP A 4 -11.50 -11.95 -3.25
C ASP A 4 -11.24 -10.44 -3.14
N ASN A 5 -10.52 -9.96 -2.13
CA ASN A 5 -10.36 -8.51 -1.95
C ASN A 5 -9.03 -8.03 -1.37
N LEU A 6 -7.91 -8.55 -1.90
CA LEU A 6 -6.58 -8.00 -1.62
C LEU A 6 -6.48 -6.47 -1.86
N PRO A 7 -7.11 -5.87 -2.90
CA PRO A 7 -7.06 -4.43 -3.11
C PRO A 7 -7.67 -3.62 -1.98
N ASP A 8 -8.86 -4.00 -1.48
CA ASP A 8 -9.51 -3.22 -0.41
C ASP A 8 -8.80 -3.41 0.92
N ARG A 9 -8.33 -4.63 1.23
CA ARG A 9 -7.53 -4.87 2.45
C ARG A 9 -6.24 -4.06 2.46
N LEU A 10 -5.57 -3.95 1.31
CA LEU A 10 -4.35 -3.14 1.19
C LEU A 10 -4.65 -1.66 1.40
N LEU A 11 -5.76 -1.15 0.85
CA LEU A 11 -6.17 0.23 1.08
C LEU A 11 -6.56 0.48 2.53
N GLU A 12 -7.30 -0.44 3.15
CA GLU A 12 -7.70 -0.35 4.55
C GLU A 12 -6.47 -0.29 5.46
N LEU A 13 -5.49 -1.19 5.24
CA LEU A 13 -4.23 -1.21 6.00
C LEU A 13 -3.46 0.11 5.87
N MET A 14 -3.35 0.66 4.65
CA MET A 14 -2.57 1.87 4.39
C MET A 14 -3.37 3.17 4.53
N SER A 15 -4.62 3.09 4.96
CA SER A 15 -5.51 4.26 5.13
C SER A 15 -5.11 5.15 6.31
N ASP A 16 -4.24 4.66 7.18
CA ASP A 16 -3.61 5.44 8.26
C ASP A 16 -2.59 6.47 7.73
N GLY A 17 -2.22 6.41 6.44
CA GLY A 17 -1.22 7.27 5.83
C GLY A 17 0.21 7.01 6.35
N GLY A 18 0.42 5.87 7.01
CA GLY A 18 1.68 5.45 7.59
C GLY A 18 2.63 4.80 6.57
N TRP A 19 3.87 4.59 7.00
CA TRP A 19 4.85 3.79 6.27
C TRP A 19 4.78 2.34 6.76
N HIS A 20 4.56 1.41 5.82
CA HIS A 20 4.47 -0.02 6.09
C HIS A 20 5.66 -0.76 5.50
N SER A 21 6.22 -1.69 6.26
CA SER A 21 7.35 -2.50 5.83
C SER A 21 6.93 -3.55 4.79
N THR A 22 7.89 -4.02 4.01
CA THR A 22 7.66 -5.14 3.08
C THR A 22 7.16 -6.39 3.84
N GLU A 23 7.71 -6.65 5.03
CA GLU A 23 7.33 -7.79 5.87
C GLU A 23 5.88 -7.71 6.34
N GLU A 24 5.46 -6.53 6.83
CA GLU A 24 4.08 -6.29 7.26
C GLU A 24 3.08 -6.47 6.11
N LEU A 25 3.40 -5.93 4.92
CA LEU A 25 2.54 -6.04 3.74
C LEU A 25 2.43 -7.50 3.25
N VAL A 26 3.51 -8.26 3.35
CA VAL A 26 3.51 -9.69 3.00
C VAL A 26 2.64 -10.48 3.98
N GLU A 27 2.80 -10.23 5.29
CA GLU A 27 2.07 -10.93 6.35
C GLU A 27 0.57 -10.60 6.33
N LYS A 28 0.22 -9.31 6.26
CA LYS A 28 -1.16 -8.84 6.38
C LYS A 28 -1.95 -8.91 5.08
N ILE A 29 -1.28 -8.85 3.93
CA ILE A 29 -1.93 -8.85 2.60
C ILE A 29 -1.58 -10.11 1.83
N SER A 30 -0.35 -10.21 1.32
CA SER A 30 0.17 -11.35 0.56
C SER A 30 1.56 -11.00 0.00
N HIS A 31 2.38 -12.02 -0.32
CA HIS A 31 3.55 -11.88 -1.19
C HIS A 31 3.27 -11.17 -2.55
N ARG A 32 1.99 -11.09 -2.96
CA ARG A 32 1.55 -10.38 -4.17
C ARG A 32 1.14 -8.92 -3.94
N PHE A 33 1.39 -8.33 -2.77
CA PHE A 33 0.96 -6.96 -2.46
C PHE A 33 1.41 -5.93 -3.52
N SER A 34 2.60 -6.09 -4.10
CA SER A 34 3.11 -5.21 -5.16
C SER A 34 2.27 -5.24 -6.45
N ALA A 35 1.77 -6.43 -6.83
CA ALA A 35 0.82 -6.57 -7.94
C ALA A 35 -0.53 -5.95 -7.61
N THR A 36 -0.96 -6.03 -6.34
CA THR A 36 -2.16 -5.36 -5.84
C THR A 36 -2.02 -3.84 -5.90
N MET A 37 -0.89 -3.27 -5.45
CA MET A 37 -0.57 -1.84 -5.58
C MET A 37 -0.63 -1.37 -7.03
N HIS A 38 -0.04 -2.14 -7.95
CA HIS A 38 -0.08 -1.82 -9.38
C HIS A 38 -1.51 -1.79 -9.94
N THR A 39 -2.35 -2.74 -9.50
CA THR A 39 -3.78 -2.79 -9.85
C THR A 39 -4.52 -1.57 -9.31
N LEU A 40 -4.27 -1.17 -8.05
CA LEU A 40 -4.85 0.02 -7.44
C LEU A 40 -4.43 1.31 -8.15
N LYS A 41 -3.14 1.43 -8.50
CA LYS A 41 -2.62 2.55 -9.30
C LYS A 41 -3.32 2.67 -10.65
N LYS A 42 -3.48 1.55 -11.37
CA LYS A 42 -4.11 1.52 -12.70
C LYS A 42 -5.63 1.72 -12.66
N LYS A 43 -6.33 1.10 -11.71
CA LYS A 43 -7.81 1.06 -11.70
C LYS A 43 -8.45 2.15 -10.85
N ARG A 44 -7.77 2.61 -9.81
CA ARG A 44 -8.33 3.56 -8.82
C ARG A 44 -7.54 4.86 -8.72
N GLY A 45 -6.45 5.00 -9.50
CA GLY A 45 -5.62 6.19 -9.47
C GLY A 45 -4.85 6.39 -8.16
N CYS A 46 -4.77 5.36 -7.31
CA CYS A 46 -4.03 5.46 -6.05
C CYS A 46 -2.55 5.71 -6.33
N LYS A 47 -1.97 6.64 -5.59
CA LYS A 47 -0.54 6.90 -5.59
C LYS A 47 0.08 6.28 -4.36
N PHE A 48 1.24 5.67 -4.53
CA PHE A 48 1.98 5.06 -3.45
C PHE A 48 3.40 5.59 -3.45
N GLU A 49 3.86 5.96 -2.28
CA GLU A 49 5.25 6.31 -2.06
C GLU A 49 6.04 5.05 -1.70
N LYS A 50 7.31 5.01 -2.11
CA LYS A 50 8.26 3.95 -1.77
C LYS A 50 9.53 4.60 -1.28
N ARG A 51 9.99 4.21 -0.09
CA ARG A 51 11.29 4.64 0.46
C ARG A 51 12.17 3.45 0.79
N ARG A 52 13.48 3.68 0.71
CA ARG A 52 14.52 2.73 1.13
C ARG A 52 14.92 3.09 2.56
N VAL A 53 14.81 2.15 3.50
CA VAL A 53 15.13 2.40 4.91
C VAL A 53 16.56 1.97 5.23
N HIS A 54 16.90 0.73 4.87
CA HIS A 54 18.23 0.17 5.11
C HIS A 54 18.53 -0.97 4.13
N ALA A 55 19.71 -1.01 3.53
CA ALA A 55 20.13 -2.07 2.59
C ALA A 55 19.04 -2.43 1.56
N GLN A 56 18.43 -3.61 1.63
CA GLN A 56 17.36 -4.04 0.70
C GLN A 56 15.95 -3.92 1.30
N GLN A 57 15.80 -3.22 2.41
CA GLN A 57 14.52 -3.01 3.09
C GLN A 57 13.85 -1.74 2.57
N TYR A 58 12.58 -1.90 2.21
CA TYR A 58 11.72 -0.85 1.68
C TYR A 58 10.45 -0.75 2.50
N GLU A 59 9.96 0.47 2.58
CA GLU A 59 8.66 0.80 3.11
C GLU A 59 7.81 1.50 2.06
N TYR A 60 6.49 1.36 2.22
CA TYR A 60 5.49 1.88 1.31
C TYR A 60 4.42 2.62 2.08
N ARG A 61 3.87 3.66 1.46
CA ARG A 61 2.78 4.45 2.03
C ARG A 61 1.76 4.78 0.95
N LEU A 62 0.48 4.85 1.32
CA LEU A 62 -0.56 5.40 0.46
C LEU A 62 -0.48 6.94 0.51
N GLU A 63 -0.35 7.58 -0.64
CA GLU A 63 -0.44 9.03 -0.74
C GLU A 63 -1.93 9.41 -0.61
N ILE A 64 -2.34 9.69 0.63
CA ILE A 64 -3.63 10.31 0.90
C ILE A 64 -3.45 11.76 0.47
N GLU A 65 -4.08 12.14 -0.65
CA GLU A 65 -4.18 13.55 -1.02
C GLU A 65 -4.86 14.26 0.15
N SER A 66 -4.06 14.88 1.02
CA SER A 66 -4.58 15.91 1.91
C SER A 66 -5.13 16.95 0.97
N LYS A 67 -6.45 17.00 0.83
CA LYS A 67 -7.13 18.21 0.39
C LYS A 67 -6.75 19.26 1.41
N ALA A 68 -5.61 19.92 1.18
CA ALA A 68 -5.29 21.18 1.80
C ALA A 68 -6.45 22.09 1.38
N ILE A 69 -7.35 22.34 2.33
CA ILE A 69 -8.34 23.39 2.22
C ILE A 69 -7.51 24.66 2.13
N ALA A 70 -7.36 25.18 0.91
CA ALA A 70 -6.86 26.52 0.65
C ALA A 70 -7.96 27.53 0.98
#